data_AF-A0A814ZWS0-F1
#
_entry.id   AF-A0A814ZWS0-F1
#
_cell.length_a   1.000
_cell.length_b   1.000
_cell.length_c   1.000
_cell.angle_alpha   90.00
_cell.angle_beta   90.00
_cell.angle_gamma   90.00
#
_symmetry.space_group_name_H-M   'P 1'
#
loop_
_entity.id
_entity.type
_entity.pdbx_description
1 polymer ?
#
loop_
_entity_poly.entity_id
_entity_poly.type
_entity_poly.pdbx_seq_one_letter_code
_entity_poly.pdbx_strand_id
1 'polypeptide(L)' 'MQKIDIVDLELQYSDEFPSVHLLYLKALQESKSSRITMLHGPSEAGKTNYLHCLINEIEDKELGDVPPLILHV' A
#
# COMPACT_ATOMS: atom_id res chain seq x y z
N MET A 1 0.72 14.09 9.60
CA MET A 1 0.25 12.69 9.52
C MET A 1 0.54 12.03 10.86
N GLN A 2 -0.45 11.44 11.54
CA GLN A 2 -0.16 10.59 12.69
C GLN A 2 0.63 9.38 12.19
N LYS A 3 1.77 9.10 12.82
CA LYS A 3 2.57 7.92 12.55
C LYS A 3 1.76 6.72 13.06
N ILE A 4 1.24 5.91 12.15
CA ILE A 4 0.48 4.72 12.53
C ILE A 4 1.44 3.75 13.23
N ASP A 5 0.99 3.14 14.32
CA ASP A 5 1.73 2.11 15.03
C ASP A 5 2.17 1.00 14.08
N ILE A 6 3.33 0.41 14.38
CA ILE A 6 3.93 -0.67 13.59
C ILE A 6 2.88 -1.76 13.35
N VAL A 7 2.53 -1.98 12.08
CA VAL A 7 1.54 -2.98 11.69
C VAL A 7 2.19 -4.35 11.68
N ASP A 8 1.72 -5.25 12.54
CA ASP A 8 2.07 -6.66 12.46
C ASP A 8 1.35 -7.29 11.26
N LEU A 9 2.08 -7.42 10.14
CA LEU A 9 1.53 -7.88 8.87
C LEU A 9 1.13 -9.36 8.91
N GLU A 10 1.85 -10.19 9.66
CA GLU A 10 1.54 -11.62 9.80
C GLU A 10 0.24 -11.80 10.56
N LEU A 11 0.08 -11.09 11.69
CA LEU A 11 -1.14 -11.12 12.48
C LEU A 11 -2.37 -10.62 11.71
N GLN A 12 -2.20 -9.61 10.86
CA GLN A 12 -3.32 -8.94 10.19
C GLN A 12 -3.68 -9.50 8.81
N TYR A 13 -2.71 -10.04 8.07
CA TYR A 13 -2.90 -10.39 6.66
C TYR A 13 -2.47 -11.83 6.30
N SER A 14 -2.08 -12.65 7.27
CA SER A 14 -1.49 -14.01 7.17
C SER A 14 0.03 -14.07 7.04
N ASP A 15 0.58 -15.24 7.34
CA ASP A 15 2.00 -15.60 7.34
C ASP A 15 2.67 -15.50 5.97
N GLU A 16 1.91 -15.62 4.88
CA GLU A 16 2.42 -15.44 3.52
C GLU A 16 2.58 -13.95 3.14
N PHE A 17 1.84 -13.05 3.79
CA PHE A 17 1.73 -11.65 3.39
C PHE A 17 3.02 -10.81 3.54
N PRO A 18 3.89 -11.03 4.55
CA PRO A 18 5.18 -10.35 4.63
C PRO A 18 6.02 -10.46 3.35
N SER A 19 5.96 -11.61 2.65
CA SER A 19 6.68 -11.79 1.38
C SER A 19 6.13 -10.91 0.25
N VAL A 20 4.80 -10.77 0.20
CA VAL A 20 4.09 -9.91 -0.74
C VAL A 20 4.39 -8.43 -0.45
N HIS A 21 4.44 -8.07 0.83
CA HIS A 21 4.80 -6.71 1.26
C HIS A 21 6.21 -6.31 0.81
N LEU A 22 7.20 -7.18 0.99
CA LEU A 22 8.57 -6.93 0.51
C LEU A 22 8.65 -6.75 -1.02
N LEU A 23 7.84 -7.49 -1.79
CA LEU A 23 7.72 -7.30 -3.24
C LEU A 23 7.15 -5.92 -3.58
N TYR A 24 6.15 -5.46 -2.85
CA TYR A 24 5.57 -4.12 -3.03
C TYR A 24 6.55 -3.01 -2.67
N LEU A 25 7.23 -3.08 -1.52
CA LEU A 25 8.24 -2.09 -1.14
C LEU A 25 9.33 -1.97 -2.21
N LYS A 26 9.88 -3.11 -2.66
CA LYS A 26 10.90 -3.13 -3.71
C LYS A 26 10.38 -2.48 -5.00
N ALA A 27 9.20 -2.86 -5.46
CA ALA A 27 8.61 -2.32 -6.69
C ALA A 27 8.24 -0.83 -6.58
N LEU A 28 7.83 -0.38 -5.39
CA LEU A 28 7.44 1.00 -5.13
C LEU A 28 8.63 1.90 -4.83
N GLN A 29 9.79 1.39 -4.45
CA GLN A 29 11.02 2.18 -4.29
C GLN A 29 11.84 2.28 -5.59
N GLU A 30 11.58 1.43 -6.58
CA GLU A 30 12.21 1.55 -7.91
C GLU A 30 11.85 2.90 -8.57
N SER A 31 12.86 3.68 -8.96
CA SER A 31 12.73 5.07 -9.45
C SER A 31 12.03 5.22 -10.80
N LYS A 32 11.89 4.12 -11.56
CA LYS A 32 11.27 4.08 -12.89
C LYS A 32 10.22 2.97 -13.03
N SER A 33 9.54 2.64 -11.94
CA SER A 33 8.46 1.66 -11.95
C SER A 33 7.21 2.24 -12.64
N SER A 34 6.78 1.62 -13.74
CA SER A 34 5.49 1.90 -14.41
C SER A 34 4.38 0.92 -14.00
N ARG A 35 4.57 0.21 -12.88
CA ARG A 35 3.68 -0.86 -12.43
C ARG A 35 2.41 -0.28 -11.80
N ILE A 36 1.27 -0.83 -12.20
CA ILE A 36 -0.01 -0.61 -11.53
C ILE A 36 -0.27 -1.82 -10.62
N THR A 37 -0.57 -1.56 -9.35
CA THR A 37 -0.95 -2.59 -8.36
C THR A 37 -2.40 -2.37 -7.95
N MET A 38 -3.18 -3.44 -7.84
CA MET A 38 -4.56 -3.41 -7.38
C MET A 38 -4.69 -4.23 -6.09
N LEU A 39 -5.19 -3.59 -5.03
CA LEU A 39 -5.58 -4.27 -3.79
C LEU A 39 -7.07 -4.65 -3.90
N HIS A 40 -7.38 -5.94 -3.88
CA HIS A 40 -8.75 -6.44 -3.97
C HIS A 40 -9.08 -7.34 -2.77
N GLY A 41 -10.36 -7.42 -2.42
CA GLY A 41 -10.84 -8.23 -1.29
C GLY A 41 -12.14 -7.68 -0.71
N PRO A 42 -12.80 -8.44 0.19
CA PRO A 42 -14.07 -8.02 0.81
C PRO A 42 -13.93 -6.72 1.60
N SER A 43 -15.05 -6.07 1.91
CA SER A 43 -15.05 -4.92 2.83
C SER A 43 -14.35 -5.30 4.14
N GLU A 44 -13.71 -4.33 4.78
CA GLU A 44 -13.03 -4.51 6.09
C GLU A 44 -11.81 -5.45 6.08
N ALA A 45 -11.39 -5.99 4.94
CA ALA A 45 -10.16 -6.78 4.79
C ALA A 45 -8.83 -5.99 4.96
N GLY A 46 -8.86 -4.80 5.58
CA GLY A 46 -7.65 -4.03 5.86
C GLY A 46 -7.02 -3.28 4.68
N LYS A 47 -7.61 -3.27 3.47
CA LYS A 47 -7.01 -2.63 2.27
C LYS A 47 -6.55 -1.18 2.50
N THR A 48 -7.40 -0.33 3.07
CA THR A 48 -7.06 1.08 3.37
C THR A 48 -5.97 1.18 4.44
N ASN A 49 -6.03 0.31 5.46
CA ASN A 49 -5.02 0.25 6.52
C ASN A 49 -3.64 -0.12 5.96
N TYR A 50 -3.60 -1.12 5.07
CA TYR A 50 -2.36 -1.53 4.40
C TYR A 50 -1.77 -0.44 3.50
N LEU A 51 -2.61 0.32 2.78
CA LEU A 51 -2.12 1.47 2.01
C LEU A 51 -1.42 2.50 2.89
N HIS A 52 -1.97 2.80 4.08
CA HIS A 52 -1.29 3.70 5.01
C HIS A 52 0.03 3.13 5.54
N CYS A 53 0.12 1.82 5.78
CA CYS A 53 1.37 1.14 6.12
C CYS A 53 2.42 1.38 5.03
N LEU A 54 2.10 1.05 3.77
CA LEU A 54 2.98 1.25 2.63
C LEU A 54 3.43 2.70 2.47
N ILE A 55 2.51 3.66 2.58
CA ILE A 55 2.83 5.09 2.42
C ILE A 55 3.84 5.56 3.49
N ASN A 56 3.77 5.03 4.71
CA ASN A 56 4.70 5.40 5.79
C ASN A 56 6.10 4.79 5.62
N GLU A 57 6.26 3.77 4.79
CA GLU A 57 7.52 3.04 4.58
C GLU A 57 8.22 3.39 3.26
N ILE A 58 7.50 4.00 2.31
CA ILE A 58 8.10 4.48 1.06
C ILE A 58 8.83 5.79 1.35
N GLU A 59 10.15 5.76 1.19
CA GLU A 59 11.03 6.92 1.34
C GLU A 59 11.23 7.63 -0.01
N ASP A 60 11.49 8.94 0.05
CA ASP A 60 11.94 9.76 -1.09
C ASP A 60 11.06 9.72 -2.36
N LYS A 61 9.75 9.52 -2.20
CA LYS A 61 8.77 9.69 -3.29
C LYS A 61 7.74 10.74 -2.94
N GLU A 62 7.57 11.70 -3.84
CA GLU A 62 6.42 12.59 -3.79
C GLU A 62 5.16 11.77 -4.13
N LEU A 63 4.21 11.75 -3.21
CA LEU A 63 2.88 11.26 -3.50
C LEU A 63 2.25 12.22 -4.50
N GLY A 64 2.01 11.73 -5.72
CA GLY A 64 1.23 12.48 -6.69
C GLY A 64 -0.21 12.59 -6.21
N ASP A 65 -0.75 13.80 -6.13
CA ASP A 65 -2.19 14.00 -5.97
C ASP A 65 -2.90 13.44 -7.21
N VAL A 66 -3.46 12.24 -7.09
CA VAL A 66 -4.36 11.72 -8.12
C VAL A 66 -5.69 12.44 -7.92
N PRO A 67 -6.14 13.30 -8.86
CA PRO A 67 -7.43 13.96 -8.73
C PRO A 67 -8.52 12.87 -8.64
N PRO A 68 -9.58 13.09 -7.84
CA PRO A 68 -10.65 12.12 -7.70
C PRO A 68 -11.20 11.76 -9.08
N LEU A 69 -11.05 10.50 -9.46
CA LEU A 69 -11.73 9.95 -10.63
C LEU A 69 -13.23 9.93 -10.32
N ILE A 70 -13.93 10.98 -10.74
CA ILE A 70 -15.39 10.96 -10.82
C ILE A 70 -15.73 10.00 -11.96
N LEU A 71 -15.97 8.74 -11.61
CA LEU A 71 -16.60 7.78 -12.51
C LEU A 71 -18.04 8.26 -12.73
N HIS A 72 -18.28 8.93 -13.86
CA HIS A 72 -19.64 9.07 -14.38
C HIS A 72 -20.06 7.69 -14.90
N VAL A 73 -21.00 7.07 -14.19
CA VAL A 73 -21.69 5.84 -14.59
C VAL A 73 -23.05 6.22 -15.16
#